data_AF-A0A939ML23-F1
#
_entry.id   AF-A0A939ML23-F1
#
_cell.length_a   1.000
_cell.length_b   1.000
_cell.length_c   1.000
_cell.angle_alpha   90.00
_cell.angle_beta   90.00
_cell.angle_gamma   90.00
#
_symmetry.space_group_name_H-M   'P 1'
#
loop_
_entity.id
_entity.type
_entity.pdbx_description
1 polymer ?
#
loop_
_entity_poly.entity_id
_entity_poly.type
_entity_poly.pdbx_seq_one_letter_code
_entity_poly.pdbx_strand_id
1 'polypeptide(L)'
;MRRTRPGRLSAAELAWALLALLETCIRLRDDGWCAGDLHPGDLLLHRGGVARSAPRRSISGRFSVHLQRFRRRRHLRRGHDEGCALTGVPEEAVRRLLRAWGERRAVHFATDLADEVRLELRASGIGPSQGWSRAAAIELAEFVVRRRITPRPAAGLPGDRGRLGRRARMRRG
;
A
#
# COMPACT_ATOMS: atom_id res chain seq x y z
N MET A 1 9.76 -8.51 -28.99
CA MET A 1 9.61 -8.74 -27.53
C MET A 1 8.14 -8.63 -27.13
N ARG A 2 7.48 -9.76 -26.82
CA ARG A 2 6.10 -9.77 -26.33
C ARG A 2 6.08 -9.22 -24.89
N ARG A 3 5.44 -8.06 -24.69
CA ARG A 3 5.11 -7.56 -23.35
C ARG A 3 4.04 -8.49 -22.77
N THR A 4 4.42 -9.47 -21.99
CA THR A 4 3.49 -10.17 -21.09
C THR A 4 2.85 -9.11 -20.19
N ARG A 5 1.53 -8.95 -20.26
CA ARG A 5 0.80 -8.16 -19.25
C ARG A 5 1.20 -8.75 -17.90
N PRO A 6 1.74 -7.97 -16.95
CA PRO A 6 1.96 -8.48 -15.61
C PRO A 6 0.62 -9.03 -15.11
N GLY A 7 0.61 -10.27 -14.61
CA GLY A 7 -0.59 -10.87 -14.02
C GLY A 7 -1.19 -9.92 -12.98
N ARG A 8 -2.52 -9.97 -12.85
CA ARG A 8 -3.21 -9.17 -11.83
C ARG A 8 -2.68 -9.49 -10.44
N LEU A 9 -2.65 -8.50 -9.57
CA LEU A 9 -2.05 -8.62 -8.24
C LEU A 9 -2.97 -9.34 -7.27
N SER A 10 -2.38 -10.21 -6.46
CA SER A 10 -3.00 -10.74 -5.24
C SER A 10 -3.22 -9.64 -4.20
N ALA A 11 -4.02 -9.93 -3.15
CA ALA A 11 -4.32 -8.97 -2.08
C ALA A 11 -3.07 -8.42 -1.38
N ALA A 12 -2.12 -9.30 -1.04
CA ALA A 12 -0.87 -8.90 -0.40
C ALA A 12 0.03 -8.07 -1.33
N GLU A 13 0.16 -8.48 -2.60
CA GLU A 13 0.93 -7.70 -3.59
C GLU A 13 0.32 -6.32 -3.85
N LEU A 14 -1.02 -6.24 -3.84
CA LEU A 14 -1.74 -4.99 -4.05
C LEU A 14 -1.63 -4.06 -2.82
N ALA A 15 -1.58 -4.62 -1.61
CA ALA A 15 -1.30 -3.84 -0.39
C ALA A 15 0.11 -3.25 -0.37
N TRP A 16 1.12 -4.02 -0.81
CA TRP A 16 2.48 -3.48 -0.96
C TRP A 16 2.55 -2.41 -2.06
N ALA A 17 1.83 -2.59 -3.17
CA ALA A 17 1.73 -1.58 -4.21
C ALA A 17 1.03 -0.30 -3.70
N LEU A 18 -0.01 -0.44 -2.89
CA LEU A 18 -0.68 0.68 -2.23
C LEU A 18 0.29 1.44 -1.32
N LEU A 19 1.06 0.75 -0.48
CA LEU A 19 2.04 1.40 0.40
C LEU A 19 3.08 2.19 -0.40
N ALA A 20 3.66 1.59 -1.45
CA ALA A 20 4.63 2.27 -2.30
C ALA A 20 4.03 3.50 -3.02
N LEU A 21 2.76 3.42 -3.43
CA LEU A 21 2.03 4.55 -3.99
C LEU A 21 1.87 5.67 -2.96
N LEU A 22 1.38 5.33 -1.76
CA LEU A 22 1.17 6.30 -0.68
C LEU A 22 2.48 6.96 -0.23
N GLU A 23 3.55 6.20 -0.04
CA GLU A 23 4.87 6.73 0.28
C GLU A 23 5.34 7.76 -0.77
N THR A 24 5.15 7.45 -2.06
CA THR A 24 5.53 8.35 -3.15
C THR A 24 4.69 9.63 -3.12
N CYS A 25 3.38 9.51 -2.97
CA CYS A 25 2.46 10.64 -2.96
C CYS A 25 2.62 11.51 -1.71
N ILE A 26 2.90 10.92 -0.55
CA ILE A 26 3.21 11.63 0.69
C ILE A 26 4.48 12.46 0.53
N ARG A 27 5.52 11.93 -0.13
CA ARG A 27 6.73 12.71 -0.46
C ARG A 27 6.40 13.89 -1.38
N LEU A 28 5.63 13.66 -2.45
CA LEU A 28 5.19 14.75 -3.32
C LEU A 28 4.43 15.83 -2.55
N ARG A 29 3.59 15.43 -1.60
CA ARG A 29 2.84 16.35 -0.74
C ARG A 29 3.75 17.19 0.16
N ASP A 30 4.76 16.57 0.76
CA ASP A 30 5.80 17.25 1.57
C ASP A 30 6.47 18.36 0.75
N ASP A 31 6.72 18.08 -0.53
CA ASP A 31 7.30 19.03 -1.48
C ASP A 31 6.27 20.08 -2.01
N GLY A 32 5.04 20.10 -1.52
CA GLY A 32 3.97 21.01 -1.96
C GLY A 32 3.28 20.61 -3.27
N TRP A 33 3.45 19.37 -3.72
CA TRP A 33 2.86 18.83 -4.94
C TRP A 33 1.71 17.87 -4.67
N CYS A 34 0.83 17.76 -5.65
CA CYS A 34 -0.23 16.76 -5.68
C CYS A 34 -0.09 15.96 -6.97
N ALA A 35 -0.18 14.64 -6.85
CA ALA A 35 -0.09 13.73 -7.99
C ALA A 35 -1.28 13.88 -8.95
N GLY A 36 -2.38 14.49 -8.50
CA GLY A 36 -3.57 14.77 -9.29
C GLY A 36 -4.16 13.50 -9.89
N ASP A 37 -4.63 13.60 -11.14
CA ASP A 37 -5.37 12.55 -11.82
C ASP A 37 -4.46 11.43 -12.37
N LEU A 38 -3.81 10.67 -11.48
CA LEU A 38 -2.92 9.57 -11.85
C LEU A 38 -3.66 8.44 -12.57
N HIS A 39 -3.11 7.96 -13.68
CA HIS A 39 -3.62 6.83 -14.44
C HIS A 39 -2.69 5.62 -14.37
N PRO A 40 -3.22 4.40 -14.55
CA PRO A 40 -2.40 3.18 -14.54
C PRO A 40 -1.25 3.20 -15.55
N GLY A 41 -1.42 3.89 -16.68
CA GLY A 41 -0.38 4.05 -17.71
C GLY A 41 0.79 4.95 -17.31
N ASP A 42 0.64 5.75 -16.24
CA ASP A 42 1.69 6.65 -15.76
C ASP A 42 2.70 5.92 -14.86
N LEU A 43 2.33 4.76 -14.34
CA LEU A 43 3.04 4.03 -13.31
C LEU A 43 3.48 2.65 -13.80
N LEU A 44 4.76 2.35 -13.60
CA LEU A 44 5.35 1.03 -13.75
C LEU A 44 5.49 0.39 -12.37
N LEU A 45 4.86 -0.77 -12.22
CA LEU A 45 5.06 -1.63 -11.06
C LEU A 45 6.32 -2.48 -11.30
N HIS A 46 7.36 -2.24 -10.51
CA HIS A 46 8.52 -3.12 -10.45
C HIS A 46 8.31 -4.15 -9.34
N ARG A 47 8.64 -5.42 -9.63
CA ARG A 47 8.91 -6.38 -8.56
C ARG A 47 10.27 -6.02 -7.97
N GLY A 48 10.27 -5.47 -6.76
CA GLY A 48 11.51 -5.29 -6.01
C GLY A 48 12.07 -6.65 -5.58
N GLY A 49 13.40 -6.72 -5.47
CA GLY A 49 14.12 -7.93 -5.12
C GLY A 49 13.73 -8.51 -3.75
N VAL A 50 14.00 -9.80 -3.60
CA VAL A 50 13.69 -10.63 -2.43
C VAL A 50 14.50 -10.15 -1.21
N ALA A 51 13.99 -9.18 -0.47
CA ALA A 51 14.37 -9.00 0.93
C ALA A 51 13.57 -10.02 1.77
N ARG A 52 14.24 -10.66 2.73
CA ARG A 52 13.78 -11.81 3.56
C ARG A 52 12.46 -11.62 4.35
N SER A 53 11.63 -10.61 4.07
CA SER A 53 10.40 -10.33 4.82
C SER A 53 9.17 -9.91 3.99
N ALA A 54 9.25 -9.68 2.68
CA ALA A 54 8.09 -9.55 1.77
C ALA A 54 8.50 -9.20 0.32
N PRO A 55 7.68 -9.51 -0.70
CA PRO A 55 7.86 -8.96 -2.05
C PRO A 55 7.50 -7.47 -2.05
N ARG A 56 8.46 -6.60 -1.73
CA ARG A 56 8.30 -5.15 -1.85
C ARG A 56 8.16 -4.81 -3.34
N ARG A 57 6.99 -4.33 -3.76
CA ARG A 57 6.83 -3.71 -5.09
C ARG A 57 7.28 -2.26 -4.99
N SER A 58 8.15 -1.83 -5.89
CA SER A 58 8.46 -0.41 -6.06
C SER A 58 7.66 0.13 -7.25
N ILE A 59 7.21 1.37 -7.15
CA ILE A 59 6.56 2.07 -8.25
C ILE A 59 7.57 3.03 -8.83
N SER A 60 7.82 2.94 -10.14
CA SER A 60 8.50 4.00 -10.89
C SER A 60 7.53 4.51 -11.94
N GLY A 61 7.47 5.82 -12.19
CA GLY A 61 6.61 6.35 -13.25
C GLY A 61 7.37 6.58 -14.54
N ARG A 62 6.69 6.41 -15.68
CA ARG A 62 7.11 7.05 -16.94
C ARG A 62 6.45 8.42 -16.99
N PHE A 63 7.09 9.40 -16.37
CA PHE A 63 6.52 10.73 -16.24
C PHE A 63 6.81 11.56 -17.50
N SER A 64 5.81 11.71 -18.38
CA SER A 64 5.84 12.86 -19.28
C SER A 64 5.47 14.10 -18.47
N VAL A 65 6.44 14.99 -18.25
CA VAL A 65 6.29 16.25 -17.50
C VAL A 65 5.10 17.07 -18.01
N HIS A 66 4.87 17.09 -19.33
CA HIS A 66 3.77 17.81 -19.96
C HIS A 66 2.39 17.26 -19.57
N LEU A 67 2.23 15.94 -19.59
CA LEU A 67 0.96 15.28 -19.24
C LEU A 67 0.63 15.48 -17.76
N GLN A 68 1.65 15.37 -16.90
CA GLN A 68 1.54 15.65 -15.47
C GLN A 68 1.13 17.10 -15.20
N ARG A 69 1.75 18.06 -15.87
CA ARG A 69 1.39 19.48 -15.73
C ARG A 69 -0.05 19.75 -16.15
N PHE A 70 -0.51 19.15 -17.25
CA PHE A 70 -1.89 19.28 -17.71
C PHE A 70 -2.90 18.67 -16.72
N ARG A 71 -2.64 17.46 -16.24
CA ARG A 71 -3.52 16.77 -15.26
C ARG A 71 -3.55 17.46 -13.91
N ARG A 72 -2.40 17.96 -13.44
CA ARG A 72 -2.31 18.84 -12.26
C ARG A 72 -3.16 20.09 -12.45
N ARG A 73 -3.06 20.78 -13.59
CA ARG A 73 -3.92 21.95 -13.89
C ARG A 73 -5.40 21.60 -13.93
N ARG A 74 -5.78 20.42 -14.41
CA ARG A 74 -7.18 19.95 -14.38
C ARG A 74 -7.65 19.66 -12.97
N HIS A 75 -6.81 19.03 -12.15
CA HIS A 75 -7.07 18.76 -10.74
C HIS A 75 -7.24 20.05 -9.93
N LEU A 76 -6.33 21.01 -10.11
CA LEU A 76 -6.42 22.33 -9.47
C LEU A 76 -7.74 23.04 -9.79
N ARG A 77 -8.29 22.86 -11.00
CA ARG A 77 -9.60 23.41 -11.39
C ARG A 77 -10.79 22.69 -10.75
N ARG A 78 -10.65 21.42 -10.36
CA ARG A 78 -11.71 20.62 -9.72
C ARG A 78 -11.70 20.73 -8.19
N GLY A 79 -10.63 21.28 -7.63
CA GLY A 79 -10.42 21.34 -6.19
C GLY A 79 -9.69 20.10 -5.66
N HIS A 80 -9.08 20.26 -4.49
CA HIS A 80 -8.45 19.16 -3.77
C HIS A 80 -9.50 18.43 -2.94
N ASP A 81 -9.55 17.11 -3.05
CA ASP A 81 -10.25 16.28 -2.09
C ASP A 81 -9.41 16.09 -0.83
N GLU A 82 -10.01 15.49 0.18
CA GLU A 82 -9.32 15.22 1.42
C GLU A 82 -8.17 14.21 1.28
N GLY A 83 -8.29 13.27 0.34
CA GLY A 83 -7.22 12.34 -0.02
C GLY A 83 -5.95 13.09 -0.42
N CYS A 84 -6.07 14.18 -1.19
CA CYS A 84 -4.96 15.04 -1.54
C CYS A 84 -4.34 15.72 -0.32
N ALA A 85 -5.19 16.22 0.60
CA ALA A 85 -4.74 16.93 1.79
C ALA A 85 -4.03 16.03 2.80
N LEU A 86 -4.32 14.73 2.82
CA LEU A 86 -3.69 13.75 3.72
C LEU A 86 -2.49 13.05 3.09
N THR A 87 -2.62 12.62 1.82
CA THR A 87 -1.68 11.67 1.17
C THR A 87 -1.06 12.17 -0.13
N GLY A 88 -1.43 13.37 -0.62
CA GLY A 88 -0.90 13.93 -1.86
C GLY A 88 -1.49 13.37 -3.15
N VAL A 89 -2.51 12.50 -3.07
CA VAL A 89 -3.17 11.90 -4.22
C VAL A 89 -4.69 11.84 -4.01
N PRO A 90 -5.50 12.11 -5.05
CA PRO A 90 -6.95 11.98 -4.97
C PRO A 90 -7.39 10.56 -4.67
N GLU A 91 -8.49 10.43 -3.94
CA GLU A 91 -9.01 9.13 -3.54
C GLU A 91 -9.41 8.27 -4.75
N GLU A 92 -10.12 8.88 -5.69
CA GLU A 92 -10.56 8.19 -6.90
C GLU A 92 -9.38 7.75 -7.78
N ALA A 93 -8.26 8.48 -7.76
CA ALA A 93 -7.05 8.08 -8.45
C ALA A 93 -6.47 6.79 -7.85
N VAL A 94 -6.43 6.69 -6.51
CA VAL A 94 -6.01 5.45 -5.82
C VAL A 94 -6.96 4.30 -6.17
N ARG A 95 -8.28 4.49 -6.03
CA ARG A 95 -9.28 3.44 -6.32
C ARG A 95 -9.17 2.94 -7.77
N ARG A 96 -8.97 3.84 -8.73
CA ARG A 96 -8.73 3.51 -10.14
C ARG A 96 -7.45 2.70 -10.37
N LEU A 97 -6.34 3.09 -9.72
CA LEU A 97 -5.08 2.35 -9.82
C LEU A 97 -5.20 0.93 -9.26
N LEU A 98 -5.83 0.79 -8.08
CA LEU A 98 -6.07 -0.52 -7.46
C LEU A 98 -6.91 -1.42 -8.37
N ARG A 99 -8.01 -0.90 -8.95
CA ARG A 99 -8.87 -1.61 -9.92
C ARG A 99 -8.11 -2.08 -11.16
N ALA A 100 -7.14 -1.30 -11.62
CA ALA A 100 -6.35 -1.63 -12.80
C ALA A 100 -5.28 -2.69 -12.53
N TRP A 101 -4.73 -2.74 -11.32
CA TRP A 101 -3.65 -3.66 -10.96
C TRP A 101 -4.15 -4.98 -10.37
N GLY A 102 -5.22 -4.94 -9.56
CA GLY A 102 -5.67 -6.08 -8.76
C GLY A 102 -6.70 -6.99 -9.42
N GLU A 103 -6.84 -8.20 -8.89
CA GLU A 103 -8.01 -9.06 -9.11
C GLU A 103 -9.21 -8.58 -8.30
N ARG A 104 -10.45 -8.92 -8.71
CA ARG A 104 -11.67 -8.37 -8.11
C ARG A 104 -11.72 -8.45 -6.58
N ARG A 105 -11.36 -9.61 -6.00
CA ARG A 105 -11.32 -9.79 -4.53
C ARG A 105 -10.18 -9.01 -3.87
N ALA A 106 -9.01 -8.95 -4.49
CA ALA A 106 -7.87 -8.18 -4.02
C ALA A 106 -8.16 -6.67 -4.00
N VAL A 107 -8.90 -6.18 -5.00
CA VAL A 107 -9.30 -4.77 -5.11
C VAL A 107 -10.15 -4.34 -3.92
N HIS A 108 -11.15 -5.15 -3.51
CA HIS A 108 -11.96 -4.83 -2.34
C HIS A 108 -11.09 -4.69 -1.09
N PHE A 109 -10.26 -5.71 -0.81
CA PHE A 109 -9.32 -5.68 0.32
C PHE A 109 -8.41 -4.45 0.32
N ALA A 110 -7.78 -4.13 -0.82
CA ALA A 110 -6.86 -3.00 -0.90
C ALA A 110 -7.58 -1.64 -0.85
N THR A 111 -8.82 -1.58 -1.30
CA THR A 111 -9.65 -0.37 -1.21
C THR A 111 -10.02 -0.10 0.25
N ASP A 112 -10.50 -1.12 0.96
CA ASP A 112 -10.80 -1.02 2.39
C ASP A 112 -9.55 -0.62 3.19
N LEU A 113 -8.40 -1.19 2.84
CA LEU A 113 -7.12 -0.83 3.43
C LEU A 113 -6.71 0.62 3.14
N ALA A 114 -6.95 1.13 1.93
CA ALA A 114 -6.68 2.53 1.60
C ALA A 114 -7.57 3.49 2.40
N ASP A 115 -8.83 3.11 2.63
CA ASP A 115 -9.76 3.89 3.42
C ASP A 115 -9.38 3.86 4.91
N GLU A 116 -8.93 2.71 5.43
CA GLU A 116 -8.40 2.59 6.80
C GLU A 116 -7.17 3.47 7.02
N VAL A 117 -6.21 3.50 6.08
CA VAL A 117 -5.04 4.39 6.19
C VAL A 117 -5.46 5.85 6.26
N ARG A 118 -6.42 6.29 5.44
CA ARG A 118 -6.92 7.68 5.46
C ARG A 118 -7.62 8.01 6.76
N LEU A 119 -8.44 7.10 7.26
CA LEU A 119 -9.19 7.29 8.50
C LEU A 119 -8.24 7.41 9.69
N GLU A 120 -7.21 6.58 9.75
CA GLU A 120 -6.16 6.63 10.77
C GLU A 120 -5.33 7.93 10.65
N LEU A 121 -4.94 8.35 9.44
CA LEU A 121 -4.24 9.63 9.22
C LEU A 121 -5.07 10.85 9.65
N ARG A 122 -6.39 10.81 9.42
CA ARG A 122 -7.30 11.86 9.88
C ARG A 122 -7.39 11.87 11.41
N ALA A 123 -7.56 10.69 12.01
CA ALA A 123 -7.74 10.55 13.45
C ALA A 123 -6.46 10.86 14.25
N SER A 124 -5.29 10.64 13.66
CA SER A 124 -3.99 10.81 14.33
C SER A 124 -3.56 12.27 14.50
N GLY A 125 -4.38 13.24 14.10
CA GLY A 125 -4.01 14.66 14.14
C GLY A 125 -2.93 15.03 13.12
N ILE A 126 -2.58 14.15 12.17
CA ILE A 126 -1.65 14.44 11.07
C ILE A 126 -2.42 15.19 9.98
N GLY A 127 -2.88 16.40 10.31
CA GLY A 127 -3.67 17.27 9.45
C GLY A 127 -2.92 18.54 9.06
N PRO A 128 -3.37 19.27 8.02
CA PRO A 128 -2.80 20.57 7.66
C PRO A 128 -2.77 21.57 8.82
N SER A 129 -3.71 21.45 9.77
CA SER A 129 -3.91 22.34 10.90
C SER A 129 -3.20 21.93 12.20
N GLN A 130 -2.66 20.72 12.31
CA GLN A 130 -2.11 20.16 13.55
C GLN A 130 -0.65 19.71 13.45
N GLY A 131 0.06 20.12 12.39
CA GLY A 131 1.48 19.80 12.20
C GLY A 131 1.67 18.52 11.40
N TRP A 132 1.41 18.60 10.10
CA TRP A 132 1.63 17.47 9.20
C TRP A 132 3.13 17.13 9.14
N SER A 133 3.47 15.85 9.31
CA SER A 133 4.83 15.33 9.19
C SER A 133 4.87 14.19 8.18
N ARG A 134 5.76 14.32 7.19
CA ARG A 134 6.03 13.25 6.22
C ARG A 134 6.41 11.95 6.89
N ALA A 135 7.31 12.00 7.88
CA ALA A 135 7.80 10.80 8.56
C ALA A 135 6.67 10.08 9.28
N ALA A 136 5.86 10.82 10.05
CA ALA A 136 4.72 10.26 10.78
C ALA A 136 3.64 9.70 9.83
N ALA A 137 3.36 10.39 8.72
CA ALA A 137 2.39 9.93 7.73
C ALA A 137 2.82 8.62 7.05
N ILE A 138 4.10 8.50 6.69
CA ILE A 138 4.67 7.26 6.13
C ILE A 138 4.63 6.13 7.16
N GLU A 139 5.05 6.40 8.39
CA GLU A 139 5.08 5.41 9.46
C GLU A 139 3.68 4.86 9.76
N LEU A 140 2.67 5.74 9.85
CA LEU A 140 1.29 5.31 10.08
C LEU A 140 0.73 4.49 8.92
N ALA A 141 0.97 4.92 7.68
CA ALA A 141 0.55 4.16 6.50
C ALA A 141 1.22 2.78 6.47
N GLU A 142 2.52 2.71 6.78
CA GLU A 142 3.25 1.45 6.87
C GLU A 142 2.71 0.55 7.99
N PHE A 143 2.44 1.11 9.17
CA PHE A 143 1.86 0.39 10.30
C PHE A 143 0.51 -0.24 9.93
N VAL A 144 -0.42 0.55 9.39
CA VAL A 144 -1.77 0.07 9.01
C VAL A 144 -1.69 -1.02 7.95
N VAL A 145 -0.89 -0.82 6.90
CA VAL A 145 -0.70 -1.82 5.84
C VAL A 145 -0.09 -3.11 6.40
N ARG A 146 1.01 -3.01 7.16
CA ARG A 146 1.69 -4.17 7.76
C ARG A 146 0.78 -4.92 8.73
N ARG A 147 0.00 -4.22 9.55
CA ARG A 147 -0.98 -4.80 10.48
C ARG A 147 -1.99 -5.72 9.77
N ARG A 148 -2.36 -5.39 8.53
CA ARG A 148 -3.36 -6.15 7.74
C ARG A 148 -2.76 -7.31 6.94
N ILE A 149 -1.52 -7.23 6.50
CA ILE A 149 -0.86 -8.27 5.69
C ILE A 149 -0.01 -9.25 6.51
N THR A 150 0.33 -8.91 7.75
CA THR A 150 1.11 -9.79 8.63
C THR A 150 0.17 -10.87 9.18
N PRO A 151 0.47 -12.16 8.98
CA PRO A 151 -0.28 -13.24 9.62
C PRO A 151 -0.20 -13.05 11.13
N ARG A 152 -1.34 -12.81 11.79
CA ARG A 152 -1.38 -12.89 13.25
C ARG A 152 -1.26 -14.36 13.63
N PRO A 153 -0.38 -14.74 14.56
CA PRO A 153 -0.42 -16.09 15.12
C PRO A 153 -1.85 -16.30 15.63
N ALA A 154 -2.48 -17.40 15.22
CA ALA A 154 -3.79 -17.77 15.75
C ALA A 154 -3.67 -17.77 17.28
N ALA A 155 -4.43 -16.91 17.94
CA ALA A 155 -4.54 -16.94 19.39
C ALA A 155 -5.15 -18.30 19.75
N GLY A 156 -4.30 -19.23 20.22
CA GLY A 156 -4.71 -20.57 20.63
C GLY A 156 -4.55 -21.65 19.55
N LEU A 157 -3.32 -22.06 19.27
CA LEU A 157 -3.07 -23.49 19.09
C LEU A 157 -2.88 -24.06 20.50
N PRO A 158 -3.81 -24.89 21.03
CA PRO A 158 -3.59 -25.56 22.30
C PRO A 158 -2.42 -26.53 22.15
N GLY A 159 -1.35 -26.26 22.90
CA GLY A 159 -0.34 -27.21 23.36
C GLY A 159 0.11 -28.30 22.39
N ASP A 160 1.18 -28.04 21.65
CA ASP A 160 2.14 -29.10 21.26
C ASP A 160 3.03 -29.49 22.46
N ARG A 161 2.40 -29.70 23.62
CA ARG A 161 2.99 -30.34 24.80
C ARG A 161 2.42 -31.76 24.86
N GLY A 162 2.83 -32.62 23.95
CA GLY A 162 2.28 -33.98 23.96
C GLY A 162 2.88 -35.01 23.00
N ARG A 163 3.93 -34.71 22.23
CA ARG A 163 4.51 -35.70 21.30
C ARG A 163 6.02 -35.89 21.40
N LEU A 164 6.59 -35.66 22.59
CA LEU A 164 7.91 -36.17 22.99
C LEU A 164 7.75 -36.97 24.27
N GLY A 165 7.30 -38.23 24.15
CA GLY A 165 7.08 -39.05 25.34
C GLY A 165 6.58 -40.46 25.13
N ARG A 166 6.77 -41.09 23.96
CA ARG A 166 6.57 -42.55 23.80
C ARG A 166 7.51 -43.12 22.75
N ARG A 167 8.81 -43.16 23.07
CA ARG A 167 9.82 -44.02 22.41
C ARG A 167 11.12 -44.03 23.21
N ALA A 168 11.05 -44.38 24.49
CA ALA A 168 12.25 -44.73 25.28
C ALA A 168 11.86 -45.60 26.48
N ARG A 169 11.77 -46.92 26.24
CA ARG A 169 12.10 -48.04 27.15
C ARG A 169 11.30 -49.28 26.78
N MET A 170 11.69 -49.88 25.66
CA MET A 170 11.72 -51.33 25.52
C MET A 170 13.08 -51.66 24.97
N ARG A 171 14.03 -51.93 25.87
CA ARG A 171 15.24 -52.74 25.66
C ARG A 171 16.06 -52.75 26.95
N ARG A 172 16.51 -53.96 27.28
CA ARG A 172 17.30 -54.40 28.45
C ARG A 172 16.43 -54.57 29.69
N GLY A 173 16.35 -55.74 30.31
CA GLY A 173 17.12 -56.98 30.21
C GLY A 173 16.91 -57.69 31.53
#